data_AF-A0A1M2Z6E0-F1
#
_entry.id   AF-A0A1M2Z6E0-F1
#
_cell.length_a   1.000
_cell.length_b   1.000
_cell.length_c   1.000
_cell.angle_alpha   90.00
_cell.angle_beta   90.00
_cell.angle_gamma   90.00
#
_symmetry.space_group_name_H-M   'P 1'
#
loop_
_entity.id
_entity.type
_entity.pdbx_description
1 polymer ?
#
loop_
_entity_poly.entity_id
_entity_poly.type
_entity_poly.pdbx_seq_one_letter_code
_entity_poly.pdbx_strand_id
1 'polypeptide(L)'
;MEVIERIRRDALEALRPPKVLPLADWIEGNIFLPSTASATPGRMRLYAYQKGICEALDDPAVSEIVIQKSARIGFTAILAGYVGHTVATAPAPILATQPTADDSRAFSVDIEALFEASPALRGLISDDADECDPACKIDPLAGRIGVQN
;
A
#
# COMPACT_ATOMS: atom_id res chain seq x y z
N MET A 1 -35.12 -6.96 -19.90
CA MET A 1 -34.56 -5.63 -19.59
C MET A 1 -33.65 -5.62 -18.35
N GLU A 2 -33.86 -6.47 -17.34
CA GLU A 2 -33.03 -6.49 -16.12
C GLU A 2 -31.55 -6.84 -16.32
N VAL A 3 -31.22 -7.75 -17.25
CA VAL A 3 -29.83 -8.21 -17.45
C VAL A 3 -28.93 -7.08 -17.97
N ILE A 4 -29.43 -6.27 -18.91
CA ILE A 4 -28.68 -5.14 -19.48
C ILE A 4 -28.47 -4.06 -18.41
N GLU A 5 -29.48 -3.78 -17.59
CA GLU A 5 -29.38 -2.80 -16.50
C GLU A 5 -28.39 -3.25 -15.40
N ARG A 6 -28.34 -4.55 -15.09
CA ARG A 6 -27.35 -5.12 -14.18
C ARG A 6 -25.93 -4.98 -14.73
N ILE A 7 -25.70 -5.43 -15.97
CA ILE A 7 -24.38 -5.32 -16.62
C ILE A 7 -23.96 -3.85 -16.73
N ARG A 8 -24.87 -2.92 -17.06
CA ARG A 8 -24.58 -1.49 -17.11
C ARG A 8 -24.16 -0.96 -15.74
N ARG A 9 -24.85 -1.36 -14.66
CA ARG A 9 -24.49 -0.96 -13.30
C ARG A 9 -23.10 -1.45 -12.94
N ASP A 10 -22.84 -2.74 -13.12
CA ASP A 10 -21.57 -3.37 -12.76
C ASP A 10 -20.41 -2.76 -13.56
N ALA A 11 -20.62 -2.50 -14.85
CA ALA A 11 -19.62 -1.84 -15.71
C ALA A 11 -19.35 -0.39 -15.29
N LEU A 12 -20.38 0.38 -14.95
CA LEU A 12 -20.21 1.76 -14.46
C LEU A 12 -19.54 1.81 -13.08
N GLU A 13 -19.77 0.79 -12.24
CA GLU A 13 -19.14 0.66 -10.94
C GLU A 13 -17.66 0.28 -11.06
N ALA A 14 -17.30 -0.61 -11.99
CA ALA A 14 -15.91 -0.95 -12.30
C ALA A 14 -15.10 0.24 -12.85
N LEU A 15 -15.75 1.17 -13.55
CA LEU A 15 -15.11 2.38 -14.07
C LEU A 15 -14.99 3.50 -13.03
N ARG A 16 -15.55 3.32 -11.82
CA ARG A 16 -15.50 4.35 -10.79
C ARG A 16 -14.07 4.43 -10.25
N PRO A 17 -13.41 5.60 -10.30
CA PRO A 17 -12.07 5.74 -9.76
C PRO A 17 -12.07 5.46 -8.25
N PRO A 18 -10.98 4.89 -7.71
CA PRO A 18 -10.82 4.74 -6.27
C PRO A 18 -11.05 6.06 -5.56
N LYS A 19 -11.75 6.02 -4.42
CA LYS A 19 -12.01 7.23 -3.64
C LYS A 19 -10.67 7.80 -3.14
N VAL A 20 -10.39 9.05 -3.49
CA VAL A 20 -9.25 9.79 -2.93
C VAL A 20 -9.54 10.05 -1.46
N LEU A 21 -8.78 9.39 -0.59
CA LEU A 21 -8.82 9.57 0.86
C LEU A 21 -7.49 10.19 1.29
N PRO A 22 -7.46 11.06 2.30
CA PRO A 22 -6.21 11.46 2.93
C PRO A 22 -5.44 10.23 3.40
N LEU A 23 -4.13 10.19 3.20
CA LEU A 23 -3.26 9.08 3.52
C LEU A 23 -3.40 8.63 4.97
N ALA A 24 -3.51 9.58 5.90
CA ALA A 24 -3.70 9.28 7.32
C ALA A 24 -4.99 8.47 7.56
N ASP A 25 -6.09 8.89 6.94
CA ASP A 25 -7.40 8.23 7.07
C ASP A 25 -7.39 6.87 6.36
N TRP A 26 -6.71 6.78 5.22
CA TRP A 26 -6.55 5.53 4.50
C TRP A 26 -5.73 4.51 5.31
N ILE A 27 -4.61 4.93 5.90
CA ILE A 27 -3.78 4.08 6.76
C ILE A 27 -4.58 3.60 7.96
N GLU A 28 -5.23 4.51 8.69
CA GLU A 28 -6.07 4.14 9.83
C GLU A 28 -7.25 3.26 9.40
N GLY A 29 -7.67 3.30 8.13
CA GLY A 29 -8.72 2.48 7.51
C GLY A 29 -8.30 1.05 7.18
N ASN A 30 -7.11 0.89 6.60
CA ASN A 30 -6.75 -0.30 5.82
C ASN A 30 -5.53 -1.05 6.35
N ILE A 31 -4.67 -0.40 7.15
CA ILE A 31 -3.42 -1.00 7.62
C ILE A 31 -3.60 -1.68 8.98
N PHE A 32 -3.10 -2.92 9.05
CA PHE A 32 -3.09 -3.74 10.24
C PHE A 32 -1.65 -4.15 10.56
N LEU A 33 -1.22 -3.90 11.79
CA LEU A 33 0.11 -4.25 12.27
C LEU A 33 0.14 -5.72 12.70
N PRO A 34 1.07 -6.54 12.16
CA PRO A 34 1.22 -7.92 12.59
C PRO A 34 1.75 -7.98 14.03
N SER A 35 1.46 -9.10 14.71
CA SER A 35 1.89 -9.33 16.09
C SER A 35 3.41 -9.46 16.25
N THR A 36 4.11 -9.76 15.17
CA THR A 36 5.58 -9.83 15.11
C THR A 36 6.22 -8.45 15.12
N ALA A 37 5.56 -7.43 14.53
CA ALA A 37 6.14 -6.10 14.36
C ALA A 37 5.69 -5.08 15.44
N SER A 38 4.58 -5.34 16.13
CA SER A 38 3.99 -4.39 17.09
C SER A 38 3.59 -5.06 18.41
N ALA A 39 3.89 -4.39 19.52
CA ALA A 39 3.38 -4.74 20.85
C ALA A 39 1.86 -4.52 20.99
N THR A 40 1.28 -3.73 20.08
CA THR A 40 -0.17 -3.55 19.96
C THR A 40 -0.57 -3.97 18.54
N PRO A 41 -0.83 -5.27 18.32
CA PRO A 41 -1.23 -5.78 17.03
C PRO A 41 -2.64 -5.31 16.66
N GLY A 42 -2.92 -5.31 15.36
CA GLY A 42 -4.22 -4.95 14.82
C GLY A 42 -4.22 -3.60 14.13
N ARG A 43 -5.38 -2.95 14.10
CA ARG A 43 -5.61 -1.78 13.25
C ARG A 43 -4.69 -0.63 13.65
N MET A 44 -3.96 -0.09 12.67
CA MET A 44 -3.03 1.00 12.90
C MET A 44 -3.79 2.26 13.35
N ARG A 45 -3.24 2.95 14.35
CA ARG A 45 -3.72 4.23 14.86
C ARG A 45 -2.56 5.20 14.85
N LEU A 46 -2.73 6.33 14.17
CA LEU A 46 -1.68 7.32 14.00
C LEU A 46 -1.68 8.29 15.18
N TYR A 47 -0.49 8.56 15.72
CA TYR A 47 -0.29 9.68 16.63
C TYR A 47 -0.39 11.01 15.89
N ALA A 48 -0.68 12.10 16.60
CA ALA A 48 -0.88 13.42 15.99
C ALA A 48 0.30 13.87 15.10
N TYR A 49 1.55 13.63 15.52
CA TYR A 49 2.73 13.98 14.71
C TYR A 49 2.86 13.13 13.44
N GLN A 50 2.34 11.90 13.45
CA GLN A 50 2.37 11.01 12.30
C GLN A 50 1.39 11.49 11.23
N LYS A 51 0.26 12.07 11.64
CA LYS A 51 -0.71 12.67 10.72
C LYS A 51 -0.09 13.84 9.94
N GLY A 52 0.68 14.71 10.60
CA GLY A 52 1.41 15.78 9.91
C GLY A 52 2.45 15.28 8.91
N ILE A 53 3.11 14.14 9.18
CA ILE A 53 4.01 13.50 8.19
C ILE A 53 3.20 12.97 7.00
N CYS A 54 2.04 12.35 7.24
CA CYS A 54 1.17 11.88 6.16
C CYS A 54 0.64 13.02 5.29
N GLU A 55 0.27 14.15 5.90
CA GLU A 55 -0.16 15.35 5.16
C GLU A 55 0.96 15.87 4.25
N ALA A 56 2.21 15.89 4.73
CA ALA A 56 3.35 16.28 3.90
C ALA A 56 3.63 15.28 2.76
N LEU A 57 3.38 13.98 2.98
CA LEU A 57 3.53 12.94 1.95
C LEU A 57 2.46 13.03 0.85
N ASP A 58 1.26 13.51 1.18
CA ASP A 58 0.16 13.70 0.22
C ASP A 58 0.25 15.00 -0.58
N ASP A 59 1.06 15.98 -0.14
CA ASP A 59 1.13 17.28 -0.77
C ASP A 59 1.93 17.22 -2.09
N PRO A 60 1.30 17.44 -3.27
CA PRO A 60 2.00 17.40 -4.55
C PRO A 60 3.02 18.54 -4.73
N ALA A 61 2.97 19.58 -3.90
CA ALA A 61 3.99 20.64 -3.91
C ALA A 61 5.28 20.23 -3.19
N VAL A 62 5.27 19.13 -2.43
CA VAL A 62 6.41 18.63 -1.66
C VAL A 62 7.11 17.52 -2.43
N SER A 63 8.35 17.76 -2.86
CA SER A 63 9.18 16.78 -3.57
C SER A 63 10.15 16.01 -2.66
N GLU A 64 10.44 16.53 -1.48
CA GLU A 64 11.41 15.95 -0.55
C GLU A 64 10.99 16.20 0.90
N ILE A 65 11.11 15.16 1.74
CA ILE A 65 10.79 15.21 3.15
C ILE A 65 11.98 14.66 3.94
N VAL A 66 12.58 15.50 4.77
CA VAL A 66 13.69 15.11 5.66
C VAL A 66 13.18 15.07 7.09
N ILE A 67 13.36 13.94 7.77
CA ILE A 67 12.80 13.71 9.09
C ILE A 67 13.91 13.42 10.11
N GLN A 68 14.08 14.33 11.06
CA GLN A 68 14.85 14.06 12.27
C GLN A 68 13.92 13.47 13.33
N LYS A 69 14.17 12.22 13.71
CA LYS A 69 13.32 11.48 14.63
C LYS A 69 14.11 10.72 15.70
N SER A 70 13.44 10.50 16.83
CA SER A 70 13.93 9.59 17.88
C SER A 70 13.74 8.12 17.49
N ALA A 71 14.38 7.22 18.22
CA ALA A 71 14.17 5.78 18.04
C ALA A 71 12.77 5.34 18.52
N ARG A 72 12.25 4.25 17.93
CA ARG A 72 11.03 3.53 18.37
C ARG A 72 9.73 4.34 18.37
N ILE A 73 9.62 5.36 17.52
CA ILE A 73 8.39 6.18 17.36
C ILE A 73 7.42 5.67 16.27
N GLY A 74 7.53 4.40 15.86
CA GLY A 74 6.69 3.83 14.81
C GLY A 74 6.87 4.46 13.42
N PHE A 75 8.04 5.06 13.13
CA PHE A 75 8.30 5.69 11.83
C PHE A 75 8.22 4.68 10.67
N THR A 76 8.86 3.52 10.82
CA THR A 76 8.83 2.44 9.82
C THR A 76 7.40 1.99 9.49
N ALA A 77 6.50 1.98 10.47
CA ALA A 77 5.11 1.60 10.25
C ALA A 77 4.36 2.61 9.36
N ILE A 78 4.65 3.92 9.48
CA ILE A 78 4.07 4.94 8.60
C ILE A 78 4.60 4.77 7.18
N LEU A 79 5.91 4.58 7.03
CA LEU A 79 6.53 4.40 5.71
C LEU A 79 5.96 3.17 5.01
N ALA A 80 5.82 2.05 5.72
CA ALA A 80 5.21 0.83 5.19
C ALA A 80 3.71 1.04 4.86
N GLY A 81 2.98 1.81 5.69
CA GLY A 81 1.60 2.21 5.39
C GLY A 81 1.48 3.08 4.13
N TYR A 82 2.44 3.98 3.89
CA TYR A 82 2.53 4.77 2.66
C TYR A 82 2.79 3.89 1.43
N VAL A 83 3.75 2.95 1.51
CA VAL A 83 4.00 1.98 0.45
C VAL A 83 2.72 1.18 0.13
N GLY A 84 2.05 0.68 1.17
CA GLY A 84 0.76 -0.02 1.02
C GLY A 84 -0.30 0.85 0.35
N HIS A 85 -0.43 2.11 0.76
CA HIS A 85 -1.35 3.07 0.15
C HIS A 85 -1.06 3.25 -1.34
N THR A 86 0.20 3.50 -1.72
CA THR A 86 0.59 3.70 -3.12
C THR A 86 0.30 2.45 -3.95
N VAL A 87 0.63 1.25 -3.45
CA VAL A 87 0.38 -0.02 -4.15
C VAL A 87 -1.13 -0.32 -4.29
N ALA A 88 -1.98 0.14 -3.38
CA ALA A 88 -3.41 -0.09 -3.46
C ALA A 88 -4.16 0.93 -4.35
N THR A 89 -3.66 2.16 -4.43
CA THR A 89 -4.42 3.29 -5.01
C THR A 89 -3.86 3.81 -6.34
N ALA A 90 -2.53 3.92 -6.44
CA ALA A 90 -1.85 4.50 -7.59
C ALA A 90 -0.48 3.82 -7.79
N PRO A 91 -0.47 2.59 -8.33
CA PRO A 91 0.72 1.76 -8.20
C PRO A 91 1.82 2.26 -9.12
N ALA A 92 3.00 2.44 -8.54
CA ALA A 92 4.17 3.01 -9.17
C ALA A 92 5.43 2.30 -8.65
N PRO A 93 6.56 2.36 -9.38
CA PRO A 93 7.83 1.84 -8.87
C PRO A 93 8.27 2.59 -7.61
N ILE A 94 8.56 1.85 -6.53
CA ILE A 94 9.03 2.41 -5.25
C ILE A 94 10.38 1.79 -4.92
N LEU A 95 11.35 2.63 -4.55
CA LEU A 95 12.66 2.19 -4.05
C LEU A 95 12.82 2.57 -2.58
N ALA A 96 12.91 1.56 -1.72
CA ALA A 96 13.28 1.73 -0.32
C ALA A 96 14.74 1.31 -0.12
N THR A 97 15.60 2.25 0.25
CA THR A 97 17.02 1.98 0.52
C THR A 97 17.28 1.95 2.03
N GLN A 98 18.15 1.04 2.46
CA GLN A 98 18.59 0.93 3.86
C GLN A 98 20.12 1.03 3.95
N PRO A 99 20.68 1.35 5.13
CA PRO A 99 22.12 1.48 5.32
C PRO A 99 22.90 0.19 5.05
N THR A 100 22.31 -0.97 5.31
CA THR A 100 22.94 -2.28 5.13
C THR A 100 22.02 -3.23 4.37
N ALA A 101 22.61 -4.27 3.76
CA ALA A 101 21.85 -5.30 3.05
C ALA A 101 20.93 -6.11 3.98
N ASP A 102 21.34 -6.31 5.23
CA ASP A 102 20.55 -7.05 6.23
C ASP A 102 19.33 -6.22 6.68
N ASP A 103 19.50 -4.91 6.85
CA ASP A 103 18.38 -4.00 7.11
C ASP A 103 17.38 -3.99 5.95
N SER A 104 17.87 -3.99 4.70
CA SER A 104 16.99 -4.10 3.51
C SER A 104 16.19 -5.39 3.49
N ARG A 105 16.82 -6.53 3.82
CA ARG A 105 16.13 -7.83 3.89
C ARG A 105 15.08 -7.85 4.99
N ALA A 106 15.43 -7.36 6.18
CA ALA A 106 14.49 -7.25 7.29
C ALA A 106 13.29 -6.37 6.93
N PHE A 107 13.52 -5.25 6.24
CA PHE A 107 12.44 -4.38 5.79
C PHE A 107 11.52 -5.04 4.76
N SER A 108 12.04 -5.87 3.85
CA SER A 108 11.22 -6.65 2.90
C SER A 108 10.25 -7.58 3.65
N VAL A 109 10.76 -8.34 4.61
CA VAL A 109 9.96 -9.27 5.43
C VAL A 109 8.89 -8.51 6.23
N ASP A 110 9.22 -7.33 6.77
CA ASP A 110 8.26 -6.49 7.49
C ASP A 110 7.13 -5.99 6.56
N ILE A 111 7.44 -5.64 5.31
CA ILE A 111 6.45 -5.22 4.30
C ILE A 111 5.53 -6.38 3.94
N GLU A 112 6.08 -7.55 3.64
CA GLU A 112 5.30 -8.75 3.35
C GLU A 112 4.35 -9.10 4.50
N ALA A 113 4.86 -9.08 5.74
CA ALA A 113 4.05 -9.33 6.93
C ALA A 113 2.92 -8.28 7.12
N LEU A 114 3.17 -7.01 6.77
CA LEU A 114 2.16 -5.96 6.82
C LEU A 114 1.06 -6.19 5.77
N PHE A 115 1.45 -6.58 4.55
CA PHE A 115 0.54 -6.86 3.45
C PHE A 115 -0.36 -8.06 3.78
N GLU A 116 0.22 -9.12 4.35
CA GLU A 116 -0.54 -10.29 4.80
C GLU A 116 -1.50 -9.96 5.96
N ALA A 117 -1.08 -9.11 6.89
CA ALA A 117 -1.94 -8.68 8.00
C ALA A 117 -3.08 -7.77 7.54
N SER A 118 -2.90 -7.02 6.45
CA SER A 118 -3.81 -5.97 5.99
C SER A 118 -4.75 -6.48 4.89
N PRO A 119 -6.07 -6.66 5.15
CA PRO A 119 -6.99 -7.28 4.19
C PRO A 119 -7.05 -6.61 2.81
N ALA A 120 -6.86 -5.28 2.75
CA ALA A 120 -6.87 -4.50 1.53
C ALA A 120 -5.62 -4.70 0.65
N LEU A 121 -4.55 -5.26 1.20
CA LEU A 121 -3.24 -5.39 0.54
C LEU A 121 -2.88 -6.82 0.15
N ARG A 122 -3.59 -7.81 0.69
CA ARG A 122 -3.32 -9.23 0.41
C ARG A 122 -3.38 -9.54 -1.08
N GLY A 123 -2.34 -10.19 -1.58
CA GLY A 123 -2.23 -10.61 -2.98
C GLY A 123 -1.95 -9.48 -3.97
N LEU A 124 -1.62 -8.27 -3.50
CA LEU A 124 -1.15 -7.17 -4.37
C LEU A 124 0.34 -7.26 -4.70
N ILE A 125 1.11 -7.95 -3.87
CA ILE A 125 2.51 -8.31 -4.15
C ILE A 125 2.53 -9.81 -4.51
N SER A 126 3.09 -10.14 -5.67
CA SER A 126 3.34 -11.52 -6.11
C SER A 126 4.84 -11.84 -6.03
N ASP A 127 5.15 -13.07 -5.64
CA ASP A 127 6.49 -13.65 -5.78
C ASP A 127 6.68 -14.17 -7.20
N ASP A 128 6.78 -13.28 -8.19
CA ASP A 128 7.04 -13.70 -9.57
C ASP A 128 8.55 -13.89 -9.78
N ALA A 129 9.06 -15.01 -9.24
CA ALA A 129 10.14 -15.78 -9.86
C ALA A 129 9.60 -16.76 -10.93
N ASP A 130 8.34 -16.62 -11.33
CA ASP A 130 7.71 -17.43 -12.37
C ASP A 130 7.75 -16.71 -13.72
N GLU A 131 8.39 -17.38 -14.67
CA GLU A 131 8.47 -17.07 -16.09
C GLU A 131 7.14 -16.56 -16.68
N CYS A 132 7.26 -15.54 -17.52
CA CYS A 132 6.25 -14.99 -18.41
C CYS A 132 5.29 -16.05 -18.98
N ASP A 133 4.07 -16.14 -18.44
CA ASP A 133 2.93 -16.74 -19.15
C ASP A 133 2.29 -15.66 -20.04
N PRO A 134 2.37 -15.78 -21.39
CA PRO A 134 1.80 -14.81 -22.31
C PRO A 134 0.26 -14.76 -22.30
N ALA A 135 -0.41 -15.62 -21.51
CA ALA A 135 -1.86 -15.58 -21.30
C ALA A 135 -2.32 -14.56 -20.24
N CYS A 136 -1.44 -14.05 -19.38
CA CYS A 136 -1.80 -13.01 -18.40
C CYS A 136 -1.85 -11.61 -19.05
N LYS A 137 -2.65 -11.48 -20.12
CA LYS A 137 -3.07 -10.18 -20.62
C LYS A 137 -4.26 -9.73 -19.77
N ILE A 138 -3.99 -8.77 -18.90
CA ILE A 138 -4.90 -7.69 -18.47
C ILE A 138 -6.37 -8.14 -18.44
N ASP A 139 -6.80 -8.80 -17.36
CA ASP A 139 -8.22 -8.91 -17.07
C ASP A 139 -8.69 -7.54 -16.53
N PRO A 140 -9.51 -6.77 -17.27
CA PRO A 140 -9.93 -5.44 -16.84
C PRO A 140 -10.79 -5.44 -15.56
N LEU A 141 -11.22 -6.62 -15.10
CA LEU A 141 -12.05 -6.80 -13.90
C LEU A 141 -11.26 -7.22 -12.66
N ALA A 142 -9.98 -7.55 -12.81
CA ALA A 142 -9.09 -7.87 -11.70
C ALA A 142 -7.93 -6.88 -11.71
N GLY A 143 -8.02 -5.83 -10.88
CA GLY A 143 -7.00 -4.78 -10.74
C GLY A 143 -5.65 -5.28 -10.17
N ARG A 144 -4.97 -6.19 -10.88
CA ARG A 144 -3.62 -6.65 -10.58
C ARG A 144 -2.68 -6.08 -11.64
N ILE A 145 -1.57 -5.50 -11.19
CA ILE A 145 -0.65 -4.74 -12.01
C ILE A 145 0.63 -5.56 -12.15
N GLY A 146 0.85 -6.10 -13.35
CA GLY A 146 2.16 -6.56 -13.79
C GLY A 146 2.97 -5.35 -14.28
N VAL A 147 4.15 -5.14 -13.71
CA VAL A 147 5.12 -4.12 -14.12
C VAL A 147 5.80 -4.59 -15.41
N GLN A 148 5.66 -3.82 -16.50
CA GLN A 148 6.36 -4.07 -17.77
C GLN A 148 7.77 -3.49 -17.71
N ASN A 149 8.76 -4.28 -18.10
CA ASN A 149 10.08 -3.84 -18.55
C ASN A 149 10.26 -4.31 -20.00
#